data_AF-A0A522EQM0-F1
#
_entry.id   AF-A0A522EQM0-F1
#
_cell.length_a   1.000
_cell.length_b   1.000
_cell.length_c   1.000
_cell.angle_alpha   90.00
_cell.angle_beta   90.00
_cell.angle_gamma   90.00
#
_symmetry.space_group_name_H-M   'P 1'
#
loop_
_entity.id
_entity.type
_entity.pdbx_description
1 polymer ?
#
loop_
_entity_poly.entity_id
_entity_poly.type
_entity_poly.pdbx_seq_one_letter_code
_entity_poly.pdbx_strand_id
1 'polypeptide(L)'
;MKTITFLLSKKQKMKSILYILGILLNVSYATTASGTVYYVATTGSDSNSGAQASPFLTGNKGVSVLIPGDTLYIKSGTYTEELLDNIPAGTSWNMPVTVAAYPGNTVTLKPNPGAGFVLHFQGPQQYIIIDGLILDAVNTIYDAVKITDGANHIRIQNAEIKNAAQQGVLVSGLYSGYNEFINLNVHNNRGVGSLDPDHYHGFYISTSNNLIEGSVISSNTGFGVHVYEEDFALYGRVDNNIVRNNRIYNNGNYTGSYAAGIIISSGDNNTAYNNLVWSNNRGIHIAYFNPTNTKVYNNTVYGNASGGSGGIEIGTDSQNADVRNNIFYANNVPEIQDNGAGTVLSNNLLGTDPKFVNAAGGDFHLQPGSPAIDSGLNLSPDVVDDFSGTLRPQGSGYDIGAYEYVSNPSASTELPKTENELLIYPNPSNDGAFTIAIKEKGCSVVIFNLLGEQLYSSRINSGKSEIDLSNQPGGIYFITLKTEQRTINKKLIINR
;
A
#
# COMPACT_ATOMS: atom_id res chain seq x y z
N MET A 1 -24.48 -32.03 85.63
CA MET A 1 -24.83 -32.73 84.38
C MET A 1 -24.71 -31.70 83.26
N LYS A 2 -23.69 -31.78 82.39
CA LYS A 2 -23.71 -32.50 81.08
C LYS A 2 -24.89 -31.99 80.22
N THR A 3 -24.80 -31.43 79.01
CA THR A 3 -23.77 -31.27 77.95
C THR A 3 -24.44 -30.33 76.89
N ILE A 4 -23.78 -29.42 76.16
CA ILE A 4 -23.48 -29.45 74.69
C ILE A 4 -23.36 -27.96 74.23
N THR A 5 -22.15 -27.42 73.93
CA THR A 5 -21.55 -27.20 72.57
C THR A 5 -22.07 -25.88 71.91
N PHE A 6 -21.32 -24.90 71.38
CA PHE A 6 -19.88 -24.59 71.24
C PHE A 6 -19.76 -23.14 70.70
N LEU A 7 -18.91 -22.33 71.36
CA LEU A 7 -17.96 -21.29 70.87
C LEU A 7 -18.33 -20.34 69.71
N LEU A 8 -17.86 -19.09 69.61
CA LEU A 8 -17.11 -18.13 70.44
C LEU A 8 -17.13 -16.85 69.58
N SER A 9 -17.50 -15.70 70.13
CA SER A 9 -17.02 -14.41 69.61
C SER A 9 -16.41 -13.61 70.75
N LYS A 10 -15.09 -13.41 70.69
CA LYS A 10 -14.38 -12.45 71.52
C LYS A 10 -13.26 -11.80 70.72
N LYS A 11 -13.27 -10.47 70.81
CA LYS A 11 -12.28 -9.50 70.35
C LYS A 11 -10.85 -9.87 70.80
N GLN A 12 -9.90 -9.94 69.87
CA GLN A 12 -8.65 -9.15 69.84
C GLN A 12 -7.73 -9.61 68.70
N LYS A 13 -6.91 -8.66 68.20
CA LYS A 13 -5.92 -8.70 67.09
C LYS A 13 -6.51 -8.17 65.77
N MET A 14 -5.90 -7.29 64.98
CA MET A 14 -4.74 -6.39 65.06
C MET A 14 -4.54 -5.91 63.60
N LYS A 15 -4.36 -4.61 63.39
CA LYS A 15 -3.60 -3.98 62.29
C LYS A 15 -4.16 -4.06 60.85
N SER A 16 -4.00 -2.90 60.17
CA SER A 16 -3.95 -2.72 58.71
C SER A 16 -5.24 -2.32 57.99
N ILE A 17 -5.78 -1.12 58.23
CA ILE A 17 -6.57 -0.37 57.22
C ILE A 17 -6.21 1.12 57.41
N LEU A 18 -5.12 1.56 56.80
CA LEU A 18 -5.03 2.23 55.49
C LEU A 18 -5.44 3.71 55.56
N TYR A 19 -4.40 4.56 55.66
CA TYR A 19 -4.44 5.97 55.28
C TYR A 19 -4.96 6.08 53.84
N ILE A 20 -6.12 6.69 53.62
CA ILE A 20 -6.48 7.24 52.31
C ILE A 20 -6.25 8.75 52.42
N LEU A 21 -5.01 9.14 52.17
CA LEU A 21 -4.67 10.49 51.72
C LEU A 21 -5.45 10.75 50.44
N GLY A 22 -6.06 11.92 50.33
CA GLY A 22 -6.57 12.44 49.06
C GLY A 22 -5.42 12.62 48.09
N ILE A 23 -5.21 11.63 47.22
CA ILE A 23 -4.44 11.79 45.98
C ILE A 23 -5.42 12.42 44.99
N LEU A 24 -5.30 13.73 44.81
CA LEU A 24 -5.74 14.39 43.58
C LEU A 24 -4.95 13.73 42.45
N LEU A 25 -5.56 12.78 41.76
CA LEU A 25 -5.10 12.30 40.47
C LEU A 25 -5.17 13.49 39.51
N ASN A 26 -4.05 14.20 39.35
CA ASN A 26 -3.78 14.93 38.14
C ASN A 26 -3.65 13.91 37.02
N VAL A 27 -4.77 13.56 36.41
CA VAL A 27 -4.78 12.95 35.07
C VAL A 27 -4.32 14.05 34.14
N SER A 28 -3.00 14.20 33.99
CA SER A 28 -2.42 14.94 32.90
C SER A 28 -2.79 14.17 31.63
N TYR A 29 -3.83 14.63 30.94
CA TYR A 29 -4.02 14.27 29.55
C TYR A 29 -2.74 14.69 28.83
N ALA A 30 -1.95 13.71 28.38
CA ALA A 30 -0.96 13.95 27.36
C ALA A 30 -1.75 14.40 26.13
N THR A 31 -1.91 15.71 25.99
CA THR A 31 -2.28 16.27 24.70
C THR A 31 -1.10 15.94 23.81
N THR A 32 -1.30 15.04 22.84
CA THR A 32 -0.37 14.95 21.72
C THR A 32 -0.39 16.33 21.08
N ALA A 33 0.63 17.13 21.35
CA ALA A 33 0.80 18.39 20.67
C ALA A 33 0.86 18.06 19.18
N SER A 34 -0.21 18.39 18.45
CA SER A 34 -0.18 18.36 17.00
C SER A 34 0.96 19.26 16.55
N GLY A 35 1.83 18.76 15.69
CA GLY A 35 2.90 19.60 15.15
C GLY A 35 2.35 20.81 14.41
N THR A 36 3.21 21.79 14.23
CA THR A 36 2.90 23.03 13.54
C THR A 36 2.68 22.75 12.06
N VAL A 37 1.74 23.48 11.45
CA VAL A 37 1.46 23.38 10.01
C VAL A 37 2.00 24.62 9.30
N TYR A 38 2.88 24.37 8.33
CA TYR A 38 3.45 25.39 7.45
C TYR A 38 2.94 25.23 6.02
N TYR A 39 3.07 26.30 5.23
CA TYR A 39 2.54 26.37 3.88
C TYR A 39 3.58 26.93 2.90
N VAL A 40 3.65 26.32 1.73
CA VAL A 40 4.38 26.81 0.55
C VAL A 40 3.39 27.14 -0.56
N ALA A 41 3.60 28.24 -1.28
CA ALA A 41 2.82 28.60 -2.46
C ALA A 41 3.71 29.31 -3.49
N THR A 42 3.43 29.13 -4.78
CA THR A 42 4.13 29.84 -5.87
C THR A 42 3.99 31.36 -5.81
N THR A 43 2.99 31.87 -5.08
CA THR A 43 2.76 33.29 -4.79
C THR A 43 3.31 33.75 -3.44
N GLY A 44 4.05 32.87 -2.74
CA GLY A 44 4.60 33.12 -1.41
C GLY A 44 5.87 33.97 -1.42
N SER A 45 6.51 34.06 -0.25
CA SER A 45 7.85 34.66 -0.07
C SER A 45 8.57 33.90 1.03
N ASP A 46 9.86 33.61 0.85
CA ASP A 46 10.68 32.95 1.88
C ASP A 46 11.00 33.85 3.09
N SER A 47 10.65 35.13 3.01
CA SER A 47 10.61 36.06 4.14
C SER A 47 9.34 35.95 4.98
N ASN A 48 8.31 35.23 4.51
CA ASN A 48 7.06 35.06 5.24
C ASN A 48 7.23 34.10 6.42
N SER A 49 6.20 34.00 7.28
CA SER A 49 6.19 33.09 8.43
C SER A 49 5.89 31.63 8.10
N GLY A 50 5.44 31.34 6.87
CA GLY A 50 4.93 30.02 6.49
C GLY A 50 3.51 29.73 6.95
N ALA A 51 2.79 30.71 7.54
CA ALA A 51 1.38 30.58 7.83
C ALA A 51 0.53 30.50 6.54
N GLN A 52 -0.68 29.95 6.59
CA GLN A 52 -1.50 29.75 5.39
C GLN A 52 -1.78 31.04 4.59
N ALA A 53 -1.92 32.17 5.29
CA ALA A 53 -2.15 33.50 4.73
C ALA A 53 -0.87 34.20 4.25
N SER A 54 0.30 33.72 4.70
CA SER A 54 1.62 34.22 4.34
C SER A 54 2.58 33.04 4.17
N PRO A 55 2.39 32.24 3.09
CA PRO A 55 3.16 31.02 2.88
C PRO A 55 4.59 31.34 2.44
N PHE A 56 5.51 30.41 2.68
CA PHE A 56 6.83 30.41 2.06
C PHE A 56 6.71 30.30 0.53
N LEU A 57 7.75 30.69 -0.20
CA LEU A 57 7.81 30.54 -1.65
C LEU A 57 8.33 29.16 -2.04
N THR A 58 9.35 28.67 -1.34
CA THR A 58 10.10 27.47 -1.71
C THR A 58 9.84 26.29 -0.77
N GLY A 59 9.89 25.08 -1.33
CA GLY A 59 9.91 23.83 -0.57
C GLY A 59 11.14 23.77 0.35
N ASN A 60 12.31 24.17 -0.16
CA ASN A 60 13.55 24.22 0.62
C ASN A 60 13.43 25.09 1.88
N LYS A 61 12.79 26.27 1.77
CA LYS A 61 12.52 27.09 2.95
C LYS A 61 11.51 26.45 3.90
N GLY A 62 10.47 25.84 3.34
CA GLY A 62 9.44 25.15 4.13
C GLY A 62 10.00 24.02 4.98
N VAL A 63 10.86 23.17 4.41
CA VAL A 63 11.44 22.02 5.16
C VAL A 63 12.46 22.46 6.20
N SER A 64 13.13 23.60 6.00
CA SER A 64 14.17 24.09 6.91
C SER A 64 13.67 24.51 8.29
N VAL A 65 12.35 24.66 8.49
CA VAL A 65 11.76 25.10 9.76
C VAL A 65 11.03 23.99 10.49
N LEU A 66 10.92 22.79 9.88
CA LEU A 66 10.18 21.68 10.45
C LEU A 66 10.94 21.07 11.63
N ILE A 67 10.18 20.63 12.62
CA ILE A 67 10.65 19.76 13.70
C ILE A 67 9.77 18.50 13.77
N PRO A 68 10.16 17.43 14.50
CA PRO A 68 9.37 16.22 14.62
C PRO A 68 7.90 16.50 14.98
N GLY A 69 6.98 15.96 14.17
CA GLY A 69 5.53 16.16 14.30
C GLY A 69 4.94 17.21 13.34
N ASP A 70 5.77 18.10 12.79
CA ASP A 70 5.30 19.18 11.92
C ASP A 70 4.88 18.70 10.53
N THR A 71 4.02 19.49 9.88
CA THR A 71 3.55 19.26 8.51
C THR A 71 3.80 20.48 7.64
N LEU A 72 4.38 20.28 6.46
CA LEU A 72 4.48 21.26 5.39
C LEU A 72 3.46 20.93 4.29
N TYR A 73 2.47 21.80 4.10
CA TYR A 73 1.57 21.72 2.96
C TYR A 73 2.06 22.60 1.80
N ILE A 74 2.15 22.01 0.61
CA ILE A 74 2.51 22.71 -0.62
C ILE A 74 1.24 22.94 -1.45
N LYS A 75 0.96 24.19 -1.83
CA LYS A 75 -0.19 24.53 -2.68
C LYS A 75 0.10 24.26 -4.16
N SER A 76 -0.95 24.23 -4.97
CA SER A 76 -0.87 23.91 -6.40
C SER A 76 0.22 24.69 -7.12
N GLY A 77 1.00 23.99 -7.94
CA GLY A 77 2.05 24.60 -8.74
C GLY A 77 3.15 23.61 -9.12
N THR A 78 4.00 24.05 -10.06
CA THR A 78 5.26 23.40 -10.37
C THR A 78 6.37 24.18 -9.68
N TYR A 79 7.17 23.47 -8.88
CA TYR A 79 8.28 24.00 -8.12
C TYR A 79 9.57 23.50 -8.74
N THR A 80 10.38 24.44 -9.21
CA THR A 80 11.68 24.15 -9.82
C THR A 80 12.74 23.91 -8.75
N GLU A 81 12.57 22.82 -8.01
CA GLU A 81 13.34 22.51 -6.81
C GLU A 81 13.52 21.00 -6.63
N GLU A 82 14.53 20.69 -5.83
CA GLU A 82 14.88 19.37 -5.31
C GLU A 82 14.95 19.47 -3.79
N LEU A 83 14.61 18.38 -3.09
CA LEU A 83 14.74 18.28 -1.63
C LEU A 83 15.79 17.20 -1.33
N LEU A 84 17.01 17.67 -1.05
CA LEU A 84 18.19 16.83 -0.92
C LEU A 84 18.71 16.89 0.51
N ASP A 85 18.59 15.78 1.23
CA ASP A 85 19.16 15.56 2.57
C ASP A 85 18.77 16.61 3.64
N ASN A 86 17.69 17.36 3.38
CA ASN A 86 17.36 18.59 4.10
C ASN A 86 16.04 18.51 4.88
N ILE A 87 15.23 17.47 4.65
CA ILE A 87 14.03 17.22 5.44
C ILE A 87 14.48 16.68 6.80
N PRO A 88 14.19 17.36 7.91
CA PRO A 88 14.60 16.90 9.23
C PRO A 88 13.91 15.59 9.59
N ALA A 89 14.58 14.75 10.37
CA ALA A 89 14.02 13.49 10.83
C ALA A 89 12.86 13.72 11.82
N GLY A 90 11.84 12.86 11.73
CA GLY A 90 10.90 12.63 12.82
C GLY A 90 11.50 11.75 13.92
N THR A 91 10.73 11.49 14.98
CA THR A 91 11.17 10.62 16.10
C THR A 91 10.43 9.29 16.17
N SER A 92 9.28 9.18 15.52
CA SER A 92 8.48 7.95 15.38
C SER A 92 7.37 8.19 14.35
N TRP A 93 6.64 7.14 13.95
CA TRP A 93 5.43 7.29 13.14
C TRP A 93 4.30 8.09 13.83
N ASN A 94 4.36 8.31 15.14
CA ASN A 94 3.44 9.21 15.86
C ASN A 94 3.91 10.68 15.85
N MET A 95 5.19 10.91 15.54
CA MET A 95 5.81 12.24 15.45
C MET A 95 6.69 12.33 14.18
N PRO A 96 6.12 12.06 12.98
CA PRO A 96 6.86 12.15 11.74
C PRO A 96 7.04 13.61 11.34
N VAL A 97 7.98 13.89 10.44
CA VAL A 97 7.96 15.13 9.66
C VAL A 97 7.22 14.84 8.36
N THR A 98 6.21 15.65 8.03
CA THR A 98 5.38 15.43 6.85
C THR A 98 5.56 16.55 5.83
N VAL A 99 5.80 16.19 4.57
CA VAL A 99 5.77 17.09 3.41
C VAL A 99 4.70 16.59 2.46
N ALA A 100 3.63 17.38 2.28
CA ALA A 100 2.44 16.94 1.58
C ALA A 100 1.93 17.98 0.58
N ALA A 101 1.31 17.53 -0.51
CA ALA A 101 0.41 18.38 -1.27
C ALA A 101 -0.75 18.84 -0.37
N TYR A 102 -1.12 20.12 -0.46
CA TYR A 102 -2.33 20.60 0.20
C TYR A 102 -3.55 19.85 -0.36
N PRO A 103 -4.55 19.45 0.45
CA PRO A 103 -5.68 18.66 -0.05
C PRO A 103 -6.34 19.24 -1.30
N GLY A 104 -6.57 18.40 -2.31
CA GLY A 104 -7.14 18.78 -3.60
C GLY A 104 -6.21 19.57 -4.52
N ASN A 105 -4.94 19.78 -4.15
CA ASN A 105 -3.97 20.52 -4.97
C ASN A 105 -3.05 19.56 -5.73
N THR A 106 -2.71 19.94 -6.96
CA THR A 106 -1.71 19.23 -7.76
C THR A 106 -0.36 19.94 -7.62
N VAL A 107 0.61 19.26 -7.02
CA VAL A 107 1.94 19.80 -6.74
C VAL A 107 2.97 18.99 -7.50
N THR A 108 3.80 19.66 -8.28
CA THR A 108 4.91 19.00 -9.01
C THR A 108 6.25 19.55 -8.52
N LEU A 109 7.10 18.67 -8.02
CA LEU A 109 8.53 18.95 -7.86
C LEU A 109 9.23 18.55 -9.17
N LYS A 110 9.89 19.52 -9.80
CA LYS A 110 10.56 19.36 -11.09
C LYS A 110 11.88 20.11 -11.08
N PRO A 111 13.00 19.45 -10.71
CA PRO A 111 14.29 20.10 -10.58
C PRO A 111 14.78 20.78 -11.87
N ASN A 112 15.83 21.61 -11.75
CA ASN A 112 16.52 22.17 -12.91
C ASN A 112 17.21 21.08 -13.75
N PRO A 113 17.40 21.30 -15.06
CA PRO A 113 18.18 20.37 -15.89
C PRO A 113 19.56 20.08 -15.30
N GLY A 114 19.90 18.81 -15.19
CA GLY A 114 21.19 18.37 -14.62
C GLY A 114 21.15 18.04 -13.13
N ALA A 115 19.99 18.18 -12.48
CA ALA A 115 19.76 17.73 -11.11
C ALA A 115 20.12 16.26 -10.91
N GLY A 116 20.62 15.90 -9.72
CA GLY A 116 20.88 14.49 -9.40
C GLY A 116 19.57 13.71 -9.23
N PHE A 117 18.67 14.24 -8.42
CA PHE A 117 17.45 13.58 -7.94
C PHE A 117 16.32 14.60 -7.77
N VAL A 118 15.07 14.14 -7.59
CA VAL A 118 13.99 14.99 -7.07
C VAL A 118 14.02 14.99 -5.55
N LEU A 119 14.11 13.79 -4.96
CA LEU A 119 14.27 13.57 -3.53
C LEU A 119 15.51 12.72 -3.27
N HIS A 120 16.35 13.15 -2.33
CA HIS A 120 17.49 12.36 -1.85
C HIS A 120 17.46 12.34 -0.33
N PHE A 121 17.57 11.14 0.24
CA PHE A 121 17.64 10.94 1.68
C PHE A 121 18.93 10.22 2.04
N GLN A 122 19.70 10.81 2.95
CA GLN A 122 20.95 10.26 3.44
C GLN A 122 21.17 10.54 4.93
N GLY A 123 21.90 9.65 5.61
CA GLY A 123 22.32 9.86 6.99
C GLY A 123 21.17 9.68 7.98
N PRO A 124 20.98 10.57 8.96
CA PRO A 124 20.07 10.33 10.09
C PRO A 124 18.58 10.54 9.76
N GLN A 125 18.21 10.68 8.48
CA GLN A 125 16.84 10.97 8.08
C GLN A 125 15.95 9.75 8.30
N GLN A 126 14.93 9.91 9.14
CA GLN A 126 13.99 8.85 9.47
C GLN A 126 12.63 9.40 9.90
N TYR A 127 11.58 8.58 9.79
CA TYR A 127 10.20 8.94 10.11
C TYR A 127 9.74 10.20 9.36
N ILE A 128 9.92 10.17 8.04
CA ILE A 128 9.51 11.24 7.12
C ILE A 128 8.37 10.71 6.25
N ILE A 129 7.34 11.52 6.06
CA ILE A 129 6.21 11.23 5.17
C ILE A 129 6.24 12.21 3.99
N ILE A 130 6.24 11.68 2.78
CA ILE A 130 6.01 12.40 1.54
C ILE A 130 4.62 11.99 1.01
N ASP A 131 3.71 12.94 0.83
CA ASP A 131 2.31 12.64 0.49
C ASP A 131 1.77 13.48 -0.67
N GLY A 132 1.21 12.83 -1.69
CA GLY A 132 0.41 13.52 -2.71
C GLY A 132 1.20 14.34 -3.74
N LEU A 133 2.53 14.20 -3.78
CA LEU A 133 3.39 14.96 -4.70
C LEU A 133 3.55 14.26 -6.04
N ILE A 134 3.69 15.03 -7.11
CA ILE A 134 4.22 14.56 -8.39
C ILE A 134 5.72 14.85 -8.40
N LEU A 135 6.53 13.80 -8.51
CA LEU A 135 7.99 13.85 -8.65
C LEU A 135 8.32 13.68 -10.14
N ASP A 136 8.44 14.79 -10.87
CA ASP A 136 8.77 14.79 -12.29
C ASP A 136 10.28 14.90 -12.48
N ALA A 137 10.92 13.75 -12.65
CA ALA A 137 12.36 13.61 -12.74
C ALA A 137 12.90 13.77 -14.17
N VAL A 138 12.13 14.36 -15.10
CA VAL A 138 12.54 14.55 -16.50
C VAL A 138 13.87 15.30 -16.68
N ASN A 139 14.25 16.09 -15.67
CA ASN A 139 15.46 16.90 -15.66
C ASN A 139 16.61 16.28 -14.83
N THR A 140 16.38 15.12 -14.20
CA THR A 140 17.41 14.46 -13.40
C THR A 140 18.37 13.65 -14.26
N ILE A 141 19.59 13.41 -13.75
CA ILE A 141 20.61 12.57 -14.40
C ILE A 141 20.74 11.18 -13.75
N TYR A 142 20.15 10.99 -12.56
CA TYR A 142 20.05 9.72 -11.86
C TYR A 142 18.58 9.36 -11.60
N ASP A 143 18.23 9.03 -10.36
CA ASP A 143 16.92 8.52 -9.95
C ASP A 143 15.93 9.66 -9.67
N ALA A 144 14.63 9.37 -9.61
CA ALA A 144 13.69 10.35 -9.07
C ALA A 144 13.81 10.45 -7.55
N VAL A 145 13.88 9.29 -6.88
CA VAL A 145 14.02 9.17 -5.43
C VAL A 145 15.18 8.24 -5.10
N LYS A 146 16.04 8.67 -4.18
CA LYS A 146 17.07 7.81 -3.58
C LYS A 146 17.04 7.87 -2.06
N ILE A 147 17.09 6.70 -1.41
CA ILE A 147 17.21 6.54 0.04
C ILE A 147 18.46 5.72 0.32
N THR A 148 19.43 6.28 1.05
CA THR A 148 20.75 5.67 1.20
C THR A 148 21.45 5.98 2.52
N ASP A 149 22.52 5.23 2.79
CA ASP A 149 23.52 5.45 3.84
C ASP A 149 22.95 5.95 5.18
N GLY A 150 22.09 5.11 5.77
CA GLY A 150 21.51 5.34 7.09
C GLY A 150 20.09 5.90 7.07
N ALA A 151 19.61 6.46 5.96
CA ALA A 151 18.25 6.98 5.88
C ALA A 151 17.24 5.82 5.81
N ASN A 152 16.25 5.79 6.69
CA ASN A 152 15.32 4.67 6.85
C ASN A 152 13.94 5.15 7.36
N HIS A 153 12.93 4.29 7.43
CA HIS A 153 11.58 4.70 7.87
C HIS A 153 11.05 5.92 7.10
N ILE A 154 11.28 5.94 5.79
CA ILE A 154 10.71 6.93 4.88
C ILE A 154 9.42 6.34 4.30
N ARG A 155 8.31 7.08 4.39
CA ARG A 155 7.04 6.72 3.75
C ARG A 155 6.78 7.68 2.60
N ILE A 156 6.63 7.14 1.40
CA ILE A 156 6.14 7.88 0.24
C ILE A 156 4.78 7.32 -0.11
N GLN A 157 3.76 8.18 -0.16
CA GLN A 157 2.40 7.76 -0.39
C GLN A 157 1.62 8.69 -1.31
N ASN A 158 0.62 8.11 -2.01
CA ASN A 158 -0.30 8.83 -2.88
C ASN A 158 0.40 9.71 -3.95
N ALA A 159 1.62 9.34 -4.33
CA ALA A 159 2.49 10.16 -5.17
C ALA A 159 2.63 9.58 -6.57
N GLU A 160 2.98 10.45 -7.53
CA GLU A 160 3.36 10.05 -8.88
C GLU A 160 4.87 10.24 -9.05
N ILE A 161 5.57 9.23 -9.56
CA ILE A 161 7.02 9.24 -9.78
C ILE A 161 7.28 8.88 -11.24
N LYS A 162 7.88 9.82 -11.98
CA LYS A 162 8.04 9.62 -13.42
C LYS A 162 9.26 10.26 -14.03
N ASN A 163 9.56 9.80 -15.24
CA ASN A 163 10.53 10.38 -16.16
C ASN A 163 11.98 10.42 -15.65
N ALA A 164 12.34 9.62 -14.64
CA ALA A 164 13.72 9.59 -14.15
C ALA A 164 14.69 9.16 -15.25
N ALA A 165 15.93 9.63 -15.21
CA ALA A 165 16.98 9.14 -16.11
C ALA A 165 17.45 7.72 -15.76
N GLN A 166 17.24 7.27 -14.52
CA GLN A 166 17.52 5.92 -14.03
C GLN A 166 16.32 5.28 -13.33
N GLN A 167 16.36 5.05 -12.01
CA GLN A 167 15.26 4.43 -11.28
C GLN A 167 14.15 5.45 -10.99
N GLY A 168 12.90 4.97 -10.92
CA GLY A 168 11.87 5.72 -10.20
C GLY A 168 12.26 5.85 -8.73
N VAL A 169 12.55 4.73 -8.07
CA VAL A 169 12.99 4.69 -6.68
C VAL A 169 14.19 3.75 -6.53
N LEU A 170 15.26 4.25 -5.92
CA LEU A 170 16.40 3.47 -5.47
C LEU A 170 16.50 3.48 -3.94
N VAL A 171 16.52 2.30 -3.33
CA VAL A 171 16.85 2.12 -1.92
C VAL A 171 18.13 1.31 -1.82
N SER A 172 19.19 1.91 -1.28
CA SER A 172 20.52 1.31 -1.27
C SER A 172 21.32 1.61 -0.01
N GLY A 173 22.46 0.94 0.15
CA GLY A 173 23.41 1.25 1.22
C GLY A 173 22.99 0.74 2.60
N LEU A 174 23.96 0.79 3.52
CA LEU A 174 23.80 0.21 4.85
C LEU A 174 22.76 0.96 5.67
N TYR A 175 21.97 0.20 6.43
CA TYR A 175 20.97 0.71 7.37
C TYR A 175 19.82 1.52 6.72
N SER A 176 19.58 1.34 5.42
CA SER A 176 18.53 2.08 4.68
C SER A 176 17.25 1.26 4.45
N GLY A 177 16.88 0.39 5.38
CA GLY A 177 15.66 -0.44 5.29
C GLY A 177 14.40 0.22 5.84
N TYR A 178 13.34 -0.57 6.04
CA TYR A 178 12.11 -0.14 6.73
C TYR A 178 11.33 0.99 6.05
N ASN A 179 11.44 1.13 4.72
CA ASN A 179 10.71 2.16 3.98
C ASN A 179 9.37 1.64 3.47
N GLU A 180 8.41 2.55 3.27
CA GLU A 180 7.06 2.24 2.84
C GLU A 180 6.67 3.05 1.59
N PHE A 181 6.30 2.36 0.52
CA PHE A 181 5.89 2.92 -0.76
C PHE A 181 4.45 2.53 -1.04
N ILE A 182 3.51 3.45 -0.81
CA ILE A 182 2.08 3.12 -0.71
C ILE A 182 1.26 3.92 -1.72
N ASN A 183 0.46 3.23 -2.54
CA ASN A 183 -0.44 3.87 -3.50
C ASN A 183 0.31 4.86 -4.42
N LEU A 184 1.41 4.39 -5.01
CA LEU A 184 2.22 5.18 -5.93
C LEU A 184 1.84 4.91 -7.38
N ASN A 185 2.01 5.91 -8.25
CA ASN A 185 2.03 5.73 -9.69
C ASN A 185 3.46 5.92 -10.21
N VAL A 186 4.18 4.83 -10.49
CA VAL A 186 5.59 4.83 -10.87
C VAL A 186 5.76 4.39 -12.31
N HIS A 187 6.12 5.33 -13.19
CA HIS A 187 6.11 5.06 -14.62
C HIS A 187 7.06 5.89 -15.47
N ASN A 188 7.31 5.41 -16.69
CA ASN A 188 8.11 6.09 -17.72
C ASN A 188 9.56 6.40 -17.27
N ASN A 189 10.10 5.66 -16.31
CA ASN A 189 11.48 5.84 -15.88
C ASN A 189 12.45 5.26 -16.93
N ARG A 190 13.34 6.16 -17.37
CA ARG A 190 14.23 6.12 -18.53
C ARG A 190 13.54 5.66 -19.82
N GLY A 191 12.39 6.26 -20.14
CA GLY A 191 11.47 5.92 -21.23
C GLY A 191 12.02 5.24 -22.50
N VAL A 192 11.09 4.58 -23.21
CA VAL A 192 11.32 3.66 -24.32
C VAL A 192 12.44 4.03 -25.31
N GLY A 193 13.49 3.20 -25.39
CA GLY A 193 14.56 3.30 -26.40
C GLY A 193 16.01 3.37 -25.88
N SER A 194 16.21 3.24 -24.57
CA SER A 194 17.56 3.23 -23.98
C SER A 194 18.30 1.91 -24.25
N LEU A 195 19.61 1.96 -24.55
CA LEU A 195 20.42 0.82 -25.00
C LEU A 195 20.79 -0.20 -23.89
N ASP A 196 20.31 -0.02 -22.66
CA ASP A 196 20.75 -0.83 -21.50
C ASP A 196 19.61 -1.16 -20.50
N PRO A 197 18.56 -1.88 -20.92
CA PRO A 197 17.33 -2.04 -20.14
C PRO A 197 17.52 -2.69 -18.75
N ASP A 198 18.66 -3.34 -18.50
CA ASP A 198 18.95 -4.08 -17.27
C ASP A 198 19.22 -3.16 -16.07
N HIS A 199 19.29 -1.84 -16.27
CA HIS A 199 19.67 -0.89 -15.23
C HIS A 199 18.60 0.15 -14.85
N TYR A 200 17.37 0.14 -15.40
CA TYR A 200 16.40 1.24 -15.18
C TYR A 200 14.99 0.75 -14.83
N HIS A 201 14.62 0.85 -13.58
CA HIS A 201 13.49 0.14 -13.00
C HIS A 201 12.47 1.12 -12.42
N GLY A 202 11.24 0.63 -12.21
CA GLY A 202 10.30 1.37 -11.37
C GLY A 202 10.85 1.48 -9.95
N PHE A 203 11.19 0.33 -9.37
CA PHE A 203 11.83 0.21 -8.07
C PHE A 203 13.09 -0.64 -8.14
N TYR A 204 14.16 -0.17 -7.51
CA TYR A 204 15.35 -0.94 -7.18
C TYR A 204 15.51 -0.94 -5.66
N ILE A 205 15.32 -2.09 -5.04
CA ILE A 205 15.37 -2.29 -3.58
C ILE A 205 16.56 -3.19 -3.25
N SER A 206 17.63 -2.63 -2.70
CA SER A 206 18.84 -3.36 -2.29
C SER A 206 19.01 -3.48 -0.76
N THR A 207 17.94 -3.19 -0.01
CA THR A 207 17.94 -3.27 1.46
C THR A 207 16.77 -4.10 1.98
N SER A 208 16.74 -4.36 3.29
CA SER A 208 15.74 -5.22 3.95
C SER A 208 14.51 -4.47 4.47
N ASN A 209 13.43 -5.21 4.68
CA ASN A 209 12.21 -4.76 5.38
C ASN A 209 11.46 -3.60 4.71
N ASN A 210 11.52 -3.47 3.39
CA ASN A 210 10.76 -2.47 2.66
C ASN A 210 9.39 -3.01 2.22
N LEU A 211 8.41 -2.11 2.12
CA LEU A 211 7.06 -2.41 1.67
C LEU A 211 6.74 -1.63 0.39
N ILE A 212 6.31 -2.33 -0.66
CA ILE A 212 5.72 -1.75 -1.87
C ILE A 212 4.28 -2.23 -1.95
N GLU A 213 3.33 -1.31 -1.78
CA GLU A 213 1.92 -1.64 -1.63
C GLU A 213 0.99 -0.77 -2.49
N GLY A 214 -0.06 -1.38 -3.05
CA GLY A 214 -1.20 -0.65 -3.62
C GLY A 214 -0.86 0.19 -4.84
N SER A 215 0.34 0.00 -5.42
CA SER A 215 0.92 0.89 -6.41
C SER A 215 0.64 0.43 -7.84
N VAL A 216 0.63 1.39 -8.76
CA VAL A 216 0.65 1.18 -10.20
C VAL A 216 2.08 1.36 -10.70
N ILE A 217 2.65 0.33 -11.29
CA ILE A 217 4.05 0.29 -11.72
C ILE A 217 4.08 -0.10 -13.18
N SER A 218 4.32 0.87 -14.06
CA SER A 218 4.15 0.61 -15.49
C SER A 218 5.09 1.36 -16.41
N SER A 219 5.29 0.83 -17.63
CA SER A 219 6.02 1.52 -18.70
C SER A 219 7.44 1.94 -18.31
N ASN A 220 8.07 1.22 -17.38
CA ASN A 220 9.48 1.40 -17.03
C ASN A 220 10.36 0.59 -18.00
N THR A 221 11.56 1.09 -18.27
CA THR A 221 12.41 0.50 -19.32
C THR A 221 12.93 -0.90 -18.98
N GLY A 222 13.23 -1.16 -17.72
CA GLY A 222 13.64 -2.45 -17.17
C GLY A 222 12.55 -3.07 -16.31
N PHE A 223 12.93 -3.60 -15.14
CA PHE A 223 11.99 -4.24 -14.22
C PHE A 223 10.95 -3.26 -13.66
N GLY A 224 9.74 -3.76 -13.39
CA GLY A 224 8.79 -3.03 -12.57
C GLY A 224 9.33 -2.88 -11.14
N VAL A 225 9.63 -4.01 -10.51
CA VAL A 225 10.27 -4.10 -9.19
C VAL A 225 11.49 -5.02 -9.26
N HIS A 226 12.64 -4.52 -8.85
CA HIS A 226 13.91 -5.24 -8.75
C HIS A 226 14.37 -5.30 -7.29
N VAL A 227 14.27 -6.47 -6.66
CA VAL A 227 14.77 -6.72 -5.30
C VAL A 227 16.12 -7.42 -5.44
N TYR A 228 17.22 -6.70 -5.15
CA TYR A 228 18.56 -7.18 -5.48
C TYR A 228 19.67 -6.47 -4.71
N GLU A 229 20.61 -7.27 -4.22
CA GLU A 229 21.95 -6.89 -3.77
C GLU A 229 22.90 -8.09 -4.01
N GLU A 230 24.13 -7.84 -4.45
CA GLU A 230 25.13 -8.88 -4.70
C GLU A 230 26.26 -8.90 -3.66
N ASP A 231 26.57 -7.75 -3.05
CA ASP A 231 27.62 -7.65 -2.04
C ASP A 231 27.02 -7.41 -0.65
N PHE A 232 26.54 -8.50 -0.06
CA PHE A 232 25.96 -8.48 1.29
C PHE A 232 26.94 -8.04 2.37
N ALA A 233 28.25 -8.17 2.13
CA ALA A 233 29.26 -7.76 3.10
C ALA A 233 29.42 -6.23 3.11
N LEU A 234 29.29 -5.59 1.95
CA LEU A 234 29.42 -4.13 1.82
C LEU A 234 28.10 -3.38 2.01
N TYR A 235 27.00 -3.89 1.46
CA TYR A 235 25.73 -3.15 1.36
C TYR A 235 24.61 -3.71 2.23
N GLY A 236 24.86 -4.85 2.87
CA GLY A 236 23.91 -5.50 3.77
C GLY A 236 22.94 -6.42 3.03
N ARG A 237 21.96 -6.93 3.76
CA ARG A 237 21.01 -7.92 3.23
C ARG A 237 19.76 -7.24 2.66
N VAL A 238 19.07 -7.99 1.82
CA VAL A 238 17.84 -7.62 1.12
C VAL A 238 16.74 -8.62 1.48
N ASP A 239 16.52 -8.83 2.78
CA ASP A 239 15.58 -9.78 3.32
C ASP A 239 14.23 -9.14 3.66
N ASN A 240 13.18 -9.96 3.77
CA ASN A 240 11.88 -9.58 4.33
C ASN A 240 11.21 -8.39 3.63
N ASN A 241 11.48 -8.17 2.34
CA ASN A 241 10.77 -7.18 1.56
C ASN A 241 9.41 -7.73 1.11
N ILE A 242 8.42 -6.84 1.04
CA ILE A 242 7.04 -7.19 0.69
C ILE A 242 6.61 -6.38 -0.53
N VAL A 243 6.19 -7.07 -1.57
CA VAL A 243 5.57 -6.50 -2.77
C VAL A 243 4.12 -7.00 -2.80
N ARG A 244 3.14 -6.15 -2.48
CA ARG A 244 1.74 -6.59 -2.38
C ARG A 244 0.71 -5.66 -2.98
N ASN A 245 -0.42 -6.21 -3.41
CA ASN A 245 -1.58 -5.42 -3.86
C ASN A 245 -1.23 -4.44 -5.00
N ASN A 246 -0.19 -4.71 -5.79
CA ASN A 246 0.27 -3.83 -6.86
C ASN A 246 -0.28 -4.23 -8.21
N ARG A 247 -0.46 -3.23 -9.08
CA ARG A 247 -0.69 -3.38 -10.52
C ARG A 247 0.61 -3.16 -11.26
N ILE A 248 1.18 -4.21 -11.84
CA ILE A 248 2.52 -4.18 -12.44
C ILE A 248 2.41 -4.61 -13.88
N TYR A 249 2.55 -3.67 -14.82
CA TYR A 249 2.29 -3.94 -16.22
C TYR A 249 3.09 -3.12 -17.22
N ASN A 250 3.26 -3.65 -18.42
CA ASN A 250 3.98 -2.98 -19.51
C ASN A 250 5.43 -2.57 -19.18
N ASN A 251 6.11 -3.27 -18.27
CA ASN A 251 7.52 -3.01 -17.96
C ASN A 251 8.43 -3.89 -18.82
N GLY A 252 9.57 -3.35 -19.25
CA GLY A 252 10.61 -4.13 -19.95
C GLY A 252 10.32 -4.49 -21.41
N ASN A 253 9.27 -3.94 -22.02
CA ASN A 253 8.77 -4.36 -23.35
C ASN A 253 9.63 -3.85 -24.53
N TYR A 254 10.92 -4.19 -24.54
CA TYR A 254 11.86 -3.95 -25.64
C TYR A 254 12.40 -5.26 -26.18
N THR A 255 12.73 -5.26 -27.47
CA THR A 255 13.37 -6.40 -28.11
C THR A 255 14.72 -6.69 -27.46
N GLY A 256 14.93 -7.92 -27.00
CA GLY A 256 16.18 -8.36 -26.37
C GLY A 256 16.35 -7.98 -24.91
N SER A 257 15.38 -7.28 -24.29
CA SER A 257 15.44 -6.94 -22.87
C SER A 257 15.29 -8.18 -21.97
N TYR A 258 16.13 -8.25 -20.93
CA TYR A 258 15.97 -9.20 -19.84
C TYR A 258 15.31 -8.50 -18.64
N ALA A 259 14.00 -8.26 -18.72
CA ALA A 259 13.24 -7.70 -17.62
C ALA A 259 12.00 -8.53 -17.26
N ALA A 260 11.42 -8.23 -16.10
CA ALA A 260 10.20 -8.82 -15.56
C ALA A 260 9.35 -7.75 -14.86
N GLY A 261 8.07 -8.06 -14.64
CA GLY A 261 7.22 -7.24 -13.77
C GLY A 261 7.82 -7.18 -12.36
N ILE A 262 8.14 -8.35 -11.79
CA ILE A 262 8.81 -8.49 -10.50
C ILE A 262 10.02 -9.41 -10.66
N ILE A 263 11.18 -9.00 -10.15
CA ILE A 263 12.31 -9.90 -9.91
C ILE A 263 12.75 -9.83 -8.45
N ILE A 264 12.93 -11.01 -7.85
CA ILE A 264 13.50 -11.22 -6.52
C ILE A 264 14.82 -11.95 -6.73
N SER A 265 15.89 -11.18 -6.84
CA SER A 265 17.19 -11.69 -7.27
C SER A 265 18.01 -12.27 -6.12
N SER A 266 17.84 -11.74 -4.91
CA SER A 266 18.62 -12.16 -3.74
C SER A 266 17.88 -11.93 -2.43
N GLY A 267 18.51 -12.36 -1.34
CA GLY A 267 17.98 -12.22 0.03
C GLY A 267 17.04 -13.35 0.44
N ASP A 268 16.64 -13.30 1.70
CA ASP A 268 15.81 -14.30 2.36
C ASP A 268 14.40 -13.80 2.66
N ASN A 269 13.40 -14.68 2.57
CA ASN A 269 12.04 -14.43 3.04
C ASN A 269 11.36 -13.18 2.41
N ASN A 270 11.75 -12.85 1.17
CA ASN A 270 11.04 -11.85 0.38
C ASN A 270 9.70 -12.40 -0.11
N THR A 271 8.66 -11.57 -0.10
CA THR A 271 7.28 -12.00 -0.37
C THR A 271 6.64 -11.13 -1.45
N ALA A 272 6.10 -11.76 -2.49
CA ALA A 272 5.24 -11.14 -3.48
C ALA A 272 3.83 -11.74 -3.40
N TYR A 273 2.81 -10.97 -3.02
CA TYR A 273 1.45 -11.51 -2.92
C TYR A 273 0.32 -10.56 -3.31
N ASN A 274 -0.82 -11.12 -3.71
CA ASN A 274 -1.97 -10.34 -4.18
C ASN A 274 -1.61 -9.32 -5.27
N ASN A 275 -0.58 -9.54 -6.10
CA ASN A 275 -0.26 -8.62 -7.19
C ASN A 275 -0.99 -9.02 -8.47
N LEU A 276 -1.29 -8.02 -9.29
CA LEU A 276 -1.72 -8.17 -10.68
C LEU A 276 -0.52 -7.88 -11.57
N VAL A 277 0.01 -8.90 -12.25
CA VAL A 277 1.23 -8.82 -13.05
C VAL A 277 0.93 -9.19 -14.49
N TRP A 278 0.84 -8.21 -15.39
CA TRP A 278 0.42 -8.49 -16.78
C TRP A 278 1.13 -7.68 -17.84
N SER A 279 1.20 -8.24 -19.05
CA SER A 279 1.77 -7.56 -20.23
C SER A 279 3.16 -6.96 -20.01
N ASN A 280 3.96 -7.52 -19.10
CA ASN A 280 5.38 -7.24 -18.97
C ASN A 280 6.19 -8.16 -19.89
N ASN A 281 7.49 -7.91 -19.99
CA ASN A 281 8.40 -8.76 -20.74
C ASN A 281 8.40 -10.21 -20.24
N ARG A 282 8.45 -10.36 -18.91
CA ARG A 282 8.22 -11.59 -18.11
C ARG A 282 7.34 -11.25 -16.91
N GLY A 283 6.64 -12.23 -16.34
CA GLY A 283 5.84 -12.06 -15.14
C GLY A 283 6.69 -11.85 -13.88
N ILE A 284 6.97 -12.95 -13.18
CA ILE A 284 7.74 -12.97 -11.92
C ILE A 284 9.02 -13.78 -12.11
N HIS A 285 10.13 -13.36 -11.51
CA HIS A 285 11.40 -14.09 -11.59
C HIS A 285 12.08 -14.19 -10.21
N ILE A 286 12.61 -15.37 -9.88
CA ILE A 286 13.33 -15.66 -8.62
C ILE A 286 14.67 -16.31 -8.97
N ALA A 287 15.76 -15.54 -9.15
CA ALA A 287 17.02 -16.06 -9.65
C ALA A 287 18.23 -15.11 -9.49
N TYR A 288 19.40 -15.58 -9.87
CA TYR A 288 20.69 -14.88 -10.06
C TYR A 288 21.62 -14.77 -8.86
N PHE A 289 21.13 -14.44 -7.68
CA PHE A 289 21.99 -14.15 -6.52
C PHE A 289 21.54 -14.88 -5.26
N ASN A 290 21.21 -16.17 -5.45
CA ASN A 290 20.86 -17.14 -4.42
C ASN A 290 19.68 -16.69 -3.51
N PRO A 291 18.52 -16.31 -4.07
CA PRO A 291 17.36 -15.97 -3.26
C PRO A 291 16.86 -17.20 -2.50
N THR A 292 16.54 -17.05 -1.22
CA THR A 292 16.09 -18.14 -0.34
C THR A 292 14.72 -17.87 0.25
N ASN A 293 13.93 -18.94 0.45
CA ASN A 293 12.63 -18.88 1.12
C ASN A 293 11.68 -17.81 0.55
N THR A 294 11.78 -17.54 -0.76
CA THR A 294 10.94 -16.52 -1.42
C THR A 294 9.51 -17.03 -1.52
N LYS A 295 8.55 -16.19 -1.13
CA LYS A 295 7.12 -16.53 -1.10
C LYS A 295 6.38 -15.80 -2.21
N VAL A 296 5.67 -16.55 -3.06
CA VAL A 296 4.86 -15.99 -4.14
C VAL A 296 3.44 -16.51 -3.99
N TYR A 297 2.55 -15.69 -3.44
CA TYR A 297 1.21 -16.12 -3.02
C TYR A 297 0.09 -15.33 -3.67
N ASN A 298 -0.98 -16.00 -4.11
CA ASN A 298 -2.22 -15.31 -4.50
C ASN A 298 -2.00 -14.18 -5.53
N ASN A 299 -1.03 -14.31 -6.45
CA ASN A 299 -0.86 -13.35 -7.53
C ASN A 299 -1.69 -13.78 -8.74
N THR A 300 -2.12 -12.81 -9.54
CA THR A 300 -2.66 -13.07 -10.88
C THR A 300 -1.64 -12.61 -11.91
N VAL A 301 -1.06 -13.56 -12.64
CA VAL A 301 -0.01 -13.35 -13.63
C VAL A 301 -0.54 -13.70 -15.02
N TYR A 302 -0.69 -12.68 -15.87
CA TYR A 302 -1.45 -12.82 -17.12
C TYR A 302 -0.76 -12.19 -18.33
N GLY A 303 -0.72 -12.88 -19.47
CA GLY A 303 -0.41 -12.23 -20.74
C GLY A 303 0.98 -11.58 -20.83
N ASN A 304 1.99 -12.05 -20.09
CA ASN A 304 3.36 -11.55 -20.16
C ASN A 304 4.13 -12.31 -21.26
N ALA A 305 4.76 -11.61 -22.22
CA ALA A 305 5.19 -12.26 -23.48
C ALA A 305 6.26 -11.55 -24.34
N SER A 306 7.49 -11.36 -23.87
CA SER A 306 8.60 -11.05 -24.81
C SER A 306 9.98 -11.65 -24.53
N GLY A 307 10.15 -12.51 -23.52
CA GLY A 307 11.35 -13.34 -23.38
C GLY A 307 11.20 -14.43 -22.32
N GLY A 308 11.80 -15.62 -22.53
CA GLY A 308 11.82 -16.70 -21.52
C GLY A 308 10.44 -17.24 -21.07
N SER A 309 10.38 -17.79 -19.85
CA SER A 309 9.13 -18.17 -19.18
C SER A 309 8.26 -16.94 -18.97
N GLY A 310 7.00 -17.00 -19.42
CA GLY A 310 6.13 -15.82 -19.36
C GLY A 310 5.51 -15.61 -17.97
N GLY A 311 5.20 -16.68 -17.23
CA GLY A 311 4.50 -16.56 -15.94
C GLY A 311 5.47 -16.36 -14.78
N ILE A 312 6.16 -17.43 -14.39
CA ILE A 312 7.22 -17.39 -13.39
C ILE A 312 8.44 -18.21 -13.81
N GLU A 313 9.62 -17.68 -13.55
CA GLU A 313 10.89 -18.41 -13.63
C GLU A 313 11.53 -18.50 -12.22
N ILE A 314 12.07 -19.67 -11.90
CA ILE A 314 12.81 -19.95 -10.66
C ILE A 314 14.16 -20.50 -11.09
N GLY A 315 15.21 -19.74 -10.80
CA GLY A 315 16.59 -20.00 -11.23
C GLY A 315 17.24 -21.15 -10.46
N THR A 316 18.31 -21.71 -11.03
CA THR A 316 19.07 -22.85 -10.45
C THR A 316 19.71 -22.54 -9.10
N ASP A 317 19.90 -21.26 -8.80
CA ASP A 317 20.49 -20.75 -7.58
C ASP A 317 19.44 -20.46 -6.49
N SER A 318 18.15 -20.47 -6.83
CA SER A 318 17.07 -20.28 -5.86
C SER A 318 16.88 -21.51 -4.97
N GLN A 319 16.66 -21.28 -3.68
CA GLN A 319 16.40 -22.33 -2.69
C GLN A 319 15.09 -22.09 -1.94
N ASN A 320 14.28 -23.15 -1.83
CA ASN A 320 13.05 -23.19 -1.05
C ASN A 320 12.03 -22.11 -1.43
N ALA A 321 11.90 -21.77 -2.72
CA ALA A 321 10.80 -20.91 -3.16
C ALA A 321 9.45 -21.58 -2.85
N ASP A 322 8.50 -20.82 -2.30
CA ASP A 322 7.15 -21.30 -1.98
C ASP A 322 6.12 -20.53 -2.83
N VAL A 323 5.56 -21.20 -3.84
CA VAL A 323 4.68 -20.62 -4.85
C VAL A 323 3.30 -21.25 -4.72
N ARG A 324 2.34 -20.50 -4.16
CA ARG A 324 0.99 -21.02 -3.87
C ARG A 324 -0.14 -20.12 -4.29
N ASN A 325 -1.27 -20.73 -4.62
CA ASN A 325 -2.52 -20.03 -4.91
C ASN A 325 -2.40 -18.96 -6.00
N ASN A 326 -1.45 -19.05 -6.93
CA ASN A 326 -1.33 -18.08 -8.01
C ASN A 326 -2.13 -18.52 -9.24
N ILE A 327 -2.64 -17.55 -9.99
CA ILE A 327 -3.12 -17.79 -11.35
C ILE A 327 -1.99 -17.44 -12.31
N PHE A 328 -1.57 -18.40 -13.14
CA PHE A 328 -0.76 -18.13 -14.33
C PHE A 328 -1.61 -18.48 -15.55
N TYR A 329 -1.90 -17.49 -16.39
CA TYR A 329 -2.75 -17.71 -17.55
C TYR A 329 -2.35 -16.86 -18.76
N ALA A 330 -2.36 -17.47 -19.95
CA ALA A 330 -2.05 -16.82 -21.23
C ALA A 330 -0.66 -16.15 -21.27
N ASN A 331 0.28 -16.59 -20.44
CA ASN A 331 1.66 -16.13 -20.51
C ASN A 331 2.43 -16.88 -21.61
N ASN A 332 3.61 -16.37 -21.99
CA ASN A 332 4.52 -17.18 -22.82
C ASN A 332 4.85 -18.51 -22.13
N VAL A 333 4.99 -19.57 -22.93
CA VAL A 333 5.20 -20.93 -22.42
C VAL A 333 6.68 -21.28 -22.31
N PRO A 334 7.09 -22.02 -21.26
CA PRO A 334 6.27 -22.53 -20.16
C PRO A 334 5.76 -21.41 -19.22
N GLU A 335 4.58 -21.60 -18.62
CA GLU A 335 4.04 -20.61 -17.64
C GLU A 335 4.77 -20.66 -16.29
N ILE A 336 5.30 -21.83 -15.93
CA ILE A 336 6.22 -22.03 -14.81
C ILE A 336 7.47 -22.72 -15.34
N GLN A 337 8.61 -22.10 -15.13
CA GLN A 337 9.92 -22.71 -15.31
C GLN A 337 10.59 -22.80 -13.94
N ASP A 338 10.71 -24.01 -13.41
CA ASP A 338 11.32 -24.25 -12.10
C ASP A 338 12.62 -25.04 -12.26
N ASN A 339 13.74 -24.37 -11.99
CA ASN A 339 15.07 -24.98 -11.88
C ASN A 339 15.61 -24.90 -10.45
N GLY A 340 14.82 -24.39 -9.50
CA GLY A 340 15.24 -24.17 -8.12
C GLY A 340 15.36 -25.46 -7.31
N ALA A 341 16.04 -25.38 -6.17
CA ALA A 341 16.16 -26.48 -5.23
C ALA A 341 15.12 -26.33 -4.11
N GLY A 342 14.36 -27.39 -3.81
CA GLY A 342 13.40 -27.38 -2.70
C GLY A 342 12.15 -26.52 -2.95
N THR A 343 11.89 -26.14 -4.20
CA THR A 343 10.69 -25.38 -4.58
C THR A 343 9.41 -26.13 -4.19
N VAL A 344 8.45 -25.41 -3.62
CA VAL A 344 7.08 -25.88 -3.38
C VAL A 344 6.15 -25.17 -4.38
N LEU A 345 5.50 -25.96 -5.22
CA LEU A 345 4.43 -25.50 -6.11
C LEU A 345 3.12 -26.14 -5.65
N SER A 346 2.17 -25.36 -5.14
CA SER A 346 0.87 -25.91 -4.67
C SER A 346 -0.30 -25.00 -4.98
N ASN A 347 -1.42 -25.58 -5.41
CA ASN A 347 -2.69 -24.87 -5.65
C ASN A 347 -2.56 -23.66 -6.58
N ASN A 348 -1.61 -23.69 -7.52
CA ASN A 348 -1.56 -22.71 -8.60
C ASN A 348 -2.50 -23.16 -9.73
N LEU A 349 -3.25 -22.22 -10.32
CA LEU A 349 -4.06 -22.47 -11.50
C LEU A 349 -3.22 -22.25 -12.76
N LEU A 350 -3.14 -23.27 -13.60
CA LEU A 350 -2.33 -23.33 -14.82
C LEU A 350 -3.13 -23.97 -15.97
N GLY A 351 -2.91 -23.51 -17.20
CA GLY A 351 -3.44 -24.16 -18.40
C GLY A 351 -4.96 -24.25 -18.52
N THR A 352 -5.71 -23.55 -17.65
CA THR A 352 -7.18 -23.52 -17.63
C THR A 352 -7.65 -22.09 -17.50
N ASP A 353 -8.70 -21.72 -18.27
CA ASP A 353 -9.29 -20.38 -18.24
C ASP A 353 -9.82 -20.03 -16.82
N PRO A 354 -9.27 -18.98 -16.17
CA PRO A 354 -9.72 -18.50 -14.87
C PRO A 354 -11.08 -17.82 -14.90
N LYS A 355 -11.66 -17.56 -16.07
CA LYS A 355 -12.93 -16.84 -16.27
C LYS A 355 -12.89 -15.45 -15.65
N PHE A 356 -11.95 -14.63 -16.09
CA PHE A 356 -11.89 -13.22 -15.69
C PHE A 356 -13.05 -12.41 -16.26
N VAL A 357 -13.49 -11.36 -15.56
CA VAL A 357 -14.52 -10.42 -16.05
C VAL A 357 -14.07 -9.73 -17.34
N ASN A 358 -12.89 -9.13 -17.35
CA ASN A 358 -12.31 -8.50 -18.55
C ASN A 358 -10.78 -8.38 -18.46
N ALA A 359 -10.07 -9.49 -18.72
CA ALA A 359 -8.61 -9.52 -18.65
C ALA A 359 -7.93 -8.54 -19.64
N ALA A 360 -8.51 -8.32 -20.82
CA ALA A 360 -7.98 -7.37 -21.80
C ALA A 360 -8.04 -5.90 -21.32
N GLY A 361 -9.02 -5.58 -20.47
CA GLY A 361 -9.13 -4.30 -19.78
C GLY A 361 -8.40 -4.22 -18.44
N GLY A 362 -7.64 -5.26 -18.05
CA GLY A 362 -6.98 -5.33 -16.74
C GLY A 362 -7.92 -5.64 -15.56
N ASP A 363 -9.14 -6.10 -15.84
CA ASP A 363 -10.10 -6.54 -14.83
C ASP A 363 -10.00 -8.06 -14.64
N PHE A 364 -9.29 -8.45 -13.60
CA PHE A 364 -9.02 -9.84 -13.24
C PHE A 364 -9.94 -10.38 -12.14
N HIS A 365 -11.08 -9.72 -11.85
CA HIS A 365 -12.10 -10.32 -11.00
C HIS A 365 -12.60 -11.63 -11.61
N LEU A 366 -12.94 -12.59 -10.76
CA LEU A 366 -13.43 -13.90 -11.18
C LEU A 366 -14.94 -13.84 -11.50
N GLN A 367 -15.36 -14.53 -12.55
CA GLN A 367 -16.77 -14.76 -12.86
C GLN A 367 -17.32 -16.01 -12.12
N PRO A 368 -18.65 -16.11 -11.92
CA PRO A 368 -19.27 -17.32 -11.40
C PRO A 368 -18.83 -18.59 -12.13
N GLY A 369 -18.46 -19.61 -11.36
CA GLY A 369 -18.00 -20.90 -11.89
C GLY A 369 -16.56 -20.89 -12.41
N SER A 370 -15.77 -19.88 -12.07
CA SER A 370 -14.31 -19.91 -12.23
C SER A 370 -13.70 -21.12 -11.50
N PRO A 371 -12.72 -21.82 -12.09
CA PRO A 371 -11.99 -22.90 -11.42
C PRO A 371 -11.07 -22.41 -10.29
N ALA A 372 -10.87 -21.09 -10.15
CA ALA A 372 -10.07 -20.51 -9.08
C ALA A 372 -10.84 -20.39 -7.76
N ILE A 373 -12.17 -20.37 -7.81
CA ILE A 373 -13.04 -20.16 -6.64
C ILE A 373 -12.94 -21.35 -5.68
N ASP A 374 -12.80 -21.07 -4.37
CA ASP A 374 -12.75 -22.03 -3.27
C ASP A 374 -11.70 -23.14 -3.42
N SER A 375 -10.67 -22.92 -4.25
CA SER A 375 -9.70 -23.94 -4.67
C SER A 375 -8.27 -23.71 -4.13
N GLY A 376 -8.07 -22.61 -3.41
CA GLY A 376 -6.82 -22.22 -2.78
C GLY A 376 -6.63 -22.81 -1.39
N LEU A 377 -5.37 -22.85 -0.94
CA LEU A 377 -5.00 -23.16 0.45
C LEU A 377 -5.25 -21.96 1.34
N ASN A 378 -5.61 -22.20 2.61
CA ASN A 378 -5.57 -21.17 3.63
C ASN A 378 -4.10 -20.81 3.92
N LEU A 379 -3.72 -19.56 3.67
CA LEU A 379 -2.38 -19.02 3.87
C LEU A 379 -2.29 -18.04 5.05
N SER A 380 -3.29 -18.00 5.94
CA SER A 380 -3.22 -17.21 7.17
C SER A 380 -2.06 -17.71 8.06
N PRO A 381 -1.29 -16.80 8.70
CA PRO A 381 -1.52 -15.35 8.77
C PRO A 381 -0.85 -14.53 7.66
N ASP A 382 -0.12 -15.17 6.73
CA ASP A 382 0.66 -14.47 5.70
C ASP A 382 -0.23 -13.72 4.69
N VAL A 383 -1.37 -14.30 4.30
CA VAL A 383 -2.37 -13.68 3.42
C VAL A 383 -3.77 -13.81 4.05
N VAL A 384 -4.36 -12.69 4.47
CA VAL A 384 -5.66 -12.65 5.17
C VAL A 384 -6.77 -11.97 4.37
N ASP A 385 -6.40 -11.21 3.35
CA ASP A 385 -7.30 -10.50 2.44
C ASP A 385 -6.84 -10.61 0.98
N ASP A 386 -7.65 -10.09 0.06
CA ASP A 386 -7.39 -10.03 -1.37
C ASP A 386 -6.92 -8.63 -1.82
N PHE A 387 -6.69 -8.47 -3.12
CA PHE A 387 -6.29 -7.21 -3.74
C PHE A 387 -7.23 -6.03 -3.41
N SER A 388 -8.53 -6.30 -3.22
CA SER A 388 -9.56 -5.30 -2.92
C SER A 388 -9.74 -5.04 -1.41
N GLY A 389 -9.02 -5.76 -0.55
CA GLY A 389 -9.20 -5.76 0.91
C GLY A 389 -10.36 -6.63 1.39
N THR A 390 -10.86 -7.54 0.56
CA THR A 390 -11.86 -8.55 0.93
C THR A 390 -11.18 -9.63 1.76
N LEU A 391 -11.70 -9.92 2.96
CA LEU A 391 -11.15 -10.98 3.82
C LEU A 391 -11.29 -12.35 3.14
N ARG A 392 -10.32 -13.23 3.35
CA ARG A 392 -10.37 -14.61 2.89
C ARG A 392 -10.69 -15.58 4.03
N PRO A 393 -11.47 -16.66 3.81
CA PRO A 393 -12.25 -16.93 2.61
C PRO A 393 -13.63 -16.22 2.65
N GLN A 394 -14.23 -16.00 1.48
CA GLN A 394 -15.66 -15.63 1.36
C GLN A 394 -16.57 -16.83 1.06
N GLY A 395 -15.99 -17.95 0.61
CA GLY A 395 -16.66 -19.23 0.41
C GLY A 395 -16.14 -20.34 1.32
N SER A 396 -16.06 -21.56 0.78
CA SER A 396 -15.56 -22.73 1.51
C SER A 396 -14.04 -22.77 1.64
N GLY A 397 -13.32 -22.02 0.81
CA GLY A 397 -11.86 -21.98 0.77
C GLY A 397 -11.36 -20.64 0.26
N TYR A 398 -10.04 -20.44 0.28
CA TYR A 398 -9.46 -19.27 -0.38
C TYR A 398 -9.66 -19.41 -1.89
N ASP A 399 -9.79 -18.30 -2.60
CA ASP A 399 -9.66 -18.32 -4.04
C ASP A 399 -8.19 -18.30 -4.46
N ILE A 400 -7.89 -18.98 -5.58
CA ILE A 400 -6.61 -18.86 -6.26
C ILE A 400 -6.57 -17.51 -6.98
N GLY A 401 -5.45 -16.81 -6.92
CA GLY A 401 -5.22 -15.50 -7.55
C GLY A 401 -5.44 -14.33 -6.61
N ALA A 402 -5.30 -13.12 -7.17
CA ALA A 402 -5.26 -11.88 -6.41
C ALA A 402 -6.61 -11.41 -5.86
N TYR A 403 -7.72 -11.88 -6.43
CA TYR A 403 -9.07 -11.52 -5.99
C TYR A 403 -9.74 -12.69 -5.29
N GLU A 404 -10.56 -12.35 -4.29
CA GLU A 404 -11.49 -13.25 -3.63
C GLU A 404 -12.89 -12.97 -4.19
N TYR A 405 -13.53 -14.02 -4.72
CA TYR A 405 -14.85 -13.95 -5.29
C TYR A 405 -15.89 -13.83 -4.18
N VAL A 406 -16.48 -12.64 -4.09
CA VAL A 406 -17.69 -12.44 -3.30
C VAL A 406 -18.87 -12.82 -4.17
N SER A 407 -19.57 -13.91 -3.83
CA SER A 407 -20.85 -14.19 -4.45
C SER A 407 -21.79 -13.03 -4.12
N ASN A 408 -22.22 -12.26 -5.13
CA ASN A 408 -23.36 -11.37 -4.94
C ASN A 408 -24.54 -12.28 -4.55
N PRO A 409 -25.19 -12.10 -3.39
CA PRO A 409 -26.38 -12.84 -3.08
C PRO A 409 -27.42 -12.49 -4.15
N SER A 410 -27.63 -13.41 -5.09
CA SER A 410 -28.75 -13.37 -6.00
C SER A 410 -29.99 -13.44 -5.13
N ALA A 411 -30.63 -12.29 -4.88
CA ALA A 411 -31.93 -12.13 -4.21
C ALA A 411 -32.34 -13.33 -3.34
N SER A 412 -31.55 -13.68 -2.31
CA SER A 412 -32.01 -14.62 -1.31
C SER A 412 -32.99 -13.84 -0.45
N THR A 413 -34.25 -14.27 -0.47
CA THR A 413 -35.33 -13.72 0.36
C THR A 413 -35.16 -14.04 1.86
N GLU A 414 -33.99 -14.48 2.29
CA GLU A 414 -33.67 -14.74 3.68
C GLU A 414 -32.47 -13.93 4.14
N LEU A 415 -32.74 -13.00 5.06
CA LEU A 415 -31.73 -12.27 5.81
C LEU A 415 -30.85 -13.26 6.60
N PRO A 416 -29.51 -13.15 6.54
CA PRO A 416 -28.62 -13.86 7.45
C PRO A 416 -28.99 -13.51 8.90
N LYS A 417 -29.26 -14.54 9.70
CA LYS A 417 -29.53 -14.42 11.13
C LYS A 417 -28.22 -14.54 11.90
N THR A 418 -27.53 -13.42 12.13
CA THR A 418 -26.91 -13.08 13.44
C THR A 418 -26.20 -11.71 13.43
N GLU A 419 -26.78 -10.81 14.22
CA GLU A 419 -26.18 -9.72 15.03
C GLU A 419 -25.33 -8.58 14.41
N ASN A 420 -25.92 -7.36 14.45
CA ASN A 420 -25.32 -6.02 14.46
C ASN A 420 -24.81 -5.36 13.17
N GLU A 421 -25.11 -5.92 12.00
CA GLU A 421 -24.55 -5.42 10.75
C GLU A 421 -25.30 -4.24 10.13
N LEU A 422 -24.52 -3.17 9.88
CA LEU A 422 -24.80 -2.20 8.83
C LEU A 422 -24.54 -2.89 7.49
N LEU A 423 -25.56 -2.94 6.62
CA LEU A 423 -25.42 -3.43 5.25
C LEU A 423 -25.55 -2.25 4.28
N ILE A 424 -24.68 -2.20 3.28
CA ILE A 424 -24.77 -1.25 2.18
C ILE A 424 -24.66 -2.02 0.87
N TYR A 425 -25.71 -1.99 0.05
CA TYR A 425 -25.79 -2.79 -1.17
C TYR A 425 -26.64 -2.10 -2.26
N PRO A 426 -26.33 -2.29 -3.55
CA PRO A 426 -25.11 -2.94 -4.05
C PRO A 426 -23.88 -2.06 -3.76
N ASN A 427 -22.72 -2.67 -3.48
CA ASN A 427 -21.46 -1.95 -3.34
C ASN A 427 -20.31 -2.88 -3.77
N PRO A 428 -19.74 -2.73 -4.99
CA PRO A 428 -19.94 -1.61 -5.91
C PRO A 428 -21.36 -1.47 -6.50
N SER A 429 -21.74 -0.25 -6.86
CA SER A 429 -22.98 0.10 -7.57
C SER A 429 -22.68 0.55 -9.00
N ASN A 430 -23.39 0.00 -10.00
CA ASN A 430 -23.19 0.38 -11.40
C ASN A 430 -23.98 1.63 -11.79
N ASP A 431 -25.02 1.97 -11.04
CA ASP A 431 -25.93 3.08 -11.33
C ASP A 431 -25.83 4.19 -10.26
N GLY A 432 -24.98 4.04 -9.26
CA GLY A 432 -24.84 4.99 -8.16
C GLY A 432 -25.96 4.91 -7.13
N ALA A 433 -26.90 3.97 -7.25
CA ALA A 433 -27.91 3.72 -6.24
C ALA A 433 -27.40 2.72 -5.18
N PHE A 434 -27.63 3.04 -3.91
CA PHE A 434 -27.28 2.22 -2.76
C PHE A 434 -28.47 2.10 -1.82
N THR A 435 -28.60 0.96 -1.16
CA THR A 435 -29.50 0.74 -0.03
C THR A 435 -28.67 0.58 1.23
N ILE A 436 -28.95 1.40 2.23
CA ILE A 436 -28.43 1.22 3.58
C ILE A 436 -29.48 0.51 4.41
N ALA A 437 -29.11 -0.61 5.02
CA ALA A 437 -29.91 -1.24 6.07
C ALA A 437 -29.16 -1.16 7.40
N ILE A 438 -29.78 -0.51 8.38
CA ILE A 438 -29.25 -0.41 9.75
C ILE A 438 -30.37 -0.68 10.76
N LYS A 439 -30.06 -1.49 11.79
CA LYS A 439 -31.02 -1.83 12.85
C LYS A 439 -31.18 -0.71 13.89
N GLU A 440 -30.13 0.09 14.09
CA GLU A 440 -30.12 1.22 15.03
C GLU A 440 -31.04 2.35 14.56
N LYS A 441 -31.80 2.95 15.49
CA LYS A 441 -32.68 4.09 15.22
C LYS A 441 -31.90 5.40 15.38
N GLY A 442 -32.20 6.39 14.54
CA GLY A 442 -31.62 7.73 14.67
C GLY A 442 -30.17 7.83 14.22
N CYS A 443 -29.90 7.43 12.98
CA CYS A 443 -28.57 7.49 12.36
C CYS A 443 -28.45 8.72 11.46
N SER A 444 -27.40 9.53 11.62
CA SER A 444 -27.02 10.53 10.60
C SER A 444 -26.05 9.89 9.62
N VAL A 445 -26.35 10.01 8.33
CA VAL A 445 -25.51 9.54 7.23
C VAL A 445 -24.93 10.73 6.52
N VAL A 446 -23.62 10.69 6.27
CA VAL A 446 -22.90 11.69 5.48
C VAL A 446 -22.00 10.95 4.48
N ILE A 447 -21.99 11.39 3.23
CA ILE A 447 -21.12 10.82 2.18
C ILE A 447 -20.19 11.89 1.65
N PHE A 448 -18.93 11.52 1.50
CA PHE A 448 -17.86 12.34 0.96
C PHE A 448 -17.27 11.71 -0.30
N ASN A 449 -16.82 12.53 -1.24
CA ASN A 449 -15.90 12.07 -2.28
C ASN A 449 -14.45 11.97 -1.74
N LEU A 450 -13.53 11.53 -2.59
CA LEU A 450 -12.09 11.46 -2.27
C LEU A 450 -11.46 12.81 -1.92
N LEU A 451 -12.07 13.92 -2.36
CA LEU A 451 -11.63 15.28 -2.07
C LEU A 451 -12.14 15.79 -0.71
N GLY A 452 -12.93 14.99 0.02
CA GLY A 452 -13.54 15.38 1.29
C GLY A 452 -14.78 16.27 1.15
N GLU A 453 -15.28 16.47 -0.07
CA GLU A 453 -16.50 17.25 -0.30
C GLU A 453 -17.73 16.42 0.09
N GLN A 454 -18.61 17.00 0.90
CA GLN A 454 -19.85 16.35 1.30
C GLN A 454 -20.85 16.34 0.14
N LEU A 455 -21.14 15.14 -0.38
CA LEU A 455 -22.07 14.94 -1.49
C LEU A 455 -23.50 14.66 -1.05
N TYR A 456 -23.67 14.00 0.10
CA TYR A 456 -24.98 13.58 0.59
C TYR A 456 -25.03 13.67 2.11
N SER A 457 -26.19 14.05 2.65
CA SER A 457 -26.47 13.99 4.08
C SER A 457 -27.94 13.68 4.32
N SER A 458 -28.23 12.76 5.25
CA SER A 458 -29.59 12.41 5.62
C SER A 458 -29.68 11.87 7.05
N ARG A 459 -30.90 11.69 7.54
CA ARG A 459 -31.18 11.03 8.82
C ARG A 459 -32.05 9.80 8.60
N ILE A 460 -31.56 8.63 9.00
CA ILE A 460 -32.29 7.36 8.96
C ILE A 460 -32.91 7.11 10.32
N ASN A 461 -34.23 7.23 10.41
CA ASN A 461 -34.95 7.06 11.68
C ASN A 461 -35.18 5.57 12.03
N SER A 462 -35.32 4.67 11.05
CA SER A 462 -35.28 3.21 11.22
C SER A 462 -35.27 2.46 9.86
N GLY A 463 -34.57 1.33 9.77
CA GLY A 463 -34.77 0.33 8.70
C GLY A 463 -33.86 0.51 7.49
N LYS A 464 -34.45 0.45 6.28
CA LYS A 464 -33.76 0.61 5.00
C LYS A 464 -33.93 2.05 4.49
N SER A 465 -32.87 2.64 3.95
CA SER A 465 -32.92 3.91 3.23
C SER A 465 -32.17 3.78 1.92
N GLU A 466 -32.76 4.30 0.86
CA GLU A 466 -32.08 4.45 -0.43
C GLU A 466 -31.20 5.71 -0.41
N ILE A 467 -30.08 5.62 -1.10
CA ILE A 467 -29.17 6.71 -1.39
C ILE A 467 -28.92 6.70 -2.88
N ASP A 468 -29.14 7.85 -3.51
CA ASP A 468 -28.92 8.04 -4.92
C ASP A 468 -27.71 8.95 -5.14
N LEU A 469 -26.62 8.35 -5.62
CA LEU A 469 -25.42 9.04 -6.11
C LEU A 469 -25.30 8.90 -7.63
N SER A 470 -26.40 8.64 -8.35
CA SER A 470 -26.40 8.44 -9.80
C SER A 470 -25.89 9.66 -10.59
N ASN A 471 -25.86 10.85 -9.98
CA ASN A 471 -25.29 12.06 -10.59
C ASN A 471 -23.78 12.22 -10.34
N GLN A 472 -23.16 11.30 -9.59
CA GLN A 472 -21.74 11.33 -9.27
C GLN A 472 -20.94 10.47 -10.26
N PRO A 473 -19.68 10.83 -10.56
CA PRO A 473 -18.83 10.05 -11.47
C PRO A 473 -18.52 8.65 -10.93
N GLY A 474 -18.06 7.74 -11.79
CA GLY A 474 -17.48 6.47 -11.34
C GLY A 474 -16.29 6.75 -10.42
N GLY A 475 -16.19 6.04 -9.30
CA GLY A 475 -15.14 6.29 -8.32
C GLY A 475 -15.43 5.79 -6.92
N ILE A 476 -14.50 6.11 -6.01
CA ILE A 476 -14.57 5.75 -4.60
C ILE A 476 -15.18 6.92 -3.80
N TYR A 477 -16.07 6.58 -2.87
CA TYR A 477 -16.69 7.50 -1.94
C TYR A 477 -16.57 6.94 -0.53
N PHE A 478 -16.68 7.81 0.47
CA PHE A 478 -16.68 7.40 1.88
C PHE A 478 -18.00 7.78 2.52
N ILE A 479 -18.62 6.82 3.20
CA ILE A 479 -19.82 7.04 3.98
C ILE A 479 -19.49 6.98 5.47
N THR A 480 -19.90 8.01 6.19
CA THR A 480 -19.87 8.08 7.64
C THR A 480 -21.29 7.99 8.18
N LEU A 481 -21.53 7.00 9.03
CA LEU A 481 -22.78 6.84 9.76
C LEU A 481 -22.50 7.11 11.24
N LYS A 482 -23.26 8.02 11.83
CA LYS A 482 -23.16 8.32 13.25
C LYS A 482 -24.48 8.02 13.94
N THR A 483 -24.43 7.12 14.92
CA THR A 483 -25.53 6.81 15.83
C THR A 483 -25.19 7.36 17.22
N GLU A 484 -26.09 7.21 18.18
CA GLU A 484 -25.82 7.58 19.57
C GLU A 484 -24.71 6.72 20.21
N GLN A 485 -24.49 5.51 19.69
CA GLN A 485 -23.60 4.52 20.28
C GLN A 485 -22.24 4.46 19.59
N ARG A 486 -22.18 4.77 18.29
CA ARG A 486 -20.95 4.62 17.50
C ARG A 486 -20.92 5.48 16.24
N THR A 487 -19.71 5.66 15.71
CA THR A 487 -19.48 6.16 14.35
C THR A 487 -18.90 5.02 13.50
N ILE A 488 -19.45 4.82 12.31
CA ILE A 488 -19.05 3.78 11.36
C ILE A 488 -18.64 4.45 10.07
N ASN A 489 -17.46 4.12 9.56
CA ASN A 489 -16.99 4.56 8.24
C ASN A 489 -16.92 3.36 7.30
N LYS A 490 -17.43 3.51 6.09
CA LYS A 490 -17.34 2.51 5.02
C LYS A 490 -17.00 3.18 3.70
N LYS A 491 -16.47 2.39 2.78
CA LYS A 491 -16.21 2.77 1.39
C LYS A 491 -17.44 2.44 0.55
N LEU A 492 -17.82 3.33 -0.37
CA LEU A 492 -18.77 3.08 -1.45
C LEU A 492 -18.04 3.15 -2.78
N ILE A 493 -18.40 2.31 -3.73
CA ILE A 493 -17.79 2.26 -5.05
C ILE A 493 -18.89 2.42 -6.09
N ILE A 494 -18.75 3.39 -6.99
CA ILE A 494 -19.58 3.51 -8.19
C ILE A 494 -18.73 3.03 -9.38
N ASN A 495 -19.19 1.98 -10.07
CA ASN A 495 -18.49 1.37 -11.20
C ASN A 495 -19.26 1.65 -12.49
N ARG A 496 -18.86 2.70 -13.22
CA ARG A 496 -19.51 3.15 -14.46
C ARG A 496 -18.53 3.28 -15.59
#